data_AF-A0A5N7WMY2-F1
#
_entry.id   AF-A0A5N7WMY2-F1
#
_cell.length_a   1.000
_cell.length_b   1.000
_cell.length_c   1.000
_cell.angle_alpha   90.00
_cell.angle_beta   90.00
_cell.angle_gamma   90.00
#
_symmetry.space_group_name_H-M   'P 1'
#
loop_
_entity.id
_entity.type
_entity.pdbx_description
1 polymer ?
#
loop_
_entity_poly.entity_id
_entity_poly.type
_entity_poly.pdbx_seq_one_letter_code
_entity_poly.pdbx_strand_id
1 'polypeptide(L)'
;MTNKTANQFIDAFGGTTAVARLLNIKAPSVHGWRGESRTVYDIPEDKLIRLAPMAEARGIATRKELRPDDWHLIWPELAPQEAPIPVETTPPCAHHIER
;
A
#
# COMPACT_ATOMS: atom_id res chain seq x y z
N MET A 1 4.24 -0.55 -17.87
CA MET A 1 3.46 -0.50 -16.61
C MET A 1 2.53 0.70 -16.71
N THR A 2 1.23 0.46 -16.75
CA THR A 2 0.23 1.47 -17.16
C THR A 2 -0.25 2.25 -15.94
N ASN A 3 0.08 3.54 -15.87
CA ASN A 3 -0.57 4.45 -14.91
C ASN A 3 -2.08 4.43 -15.17
N LYS A 4 -2.85 3.86 -14.24
CA LYS A 4 -4.31 3.79 -14.33
C LYS A 4 -4.92 5.08 -13.78
N THR A 5 -6.00 5.54 -14.41
CA THR A 5 -6.80 6.66 -13.90
C THR A 5 -7.72 6.19 -12.77
N ALA A 6 -8.21 7.11 -11.94
CA ALA A 6 -9.21 6.79 -10.91
C ALA A 6 -10.45 6.09 -11.48
N ASN A 7 -10.92 6.50 -12.66
CA ASN A 7 -12.04 5.84 -13.34
C ASN A 7 -11.72 4.38 -13.66
N GLN A 8 -10.61 4.14 -14.36
CA GLN A 8 -10.17 2.78 -14.73
C GLN A 8 -9.94 1.90 -13.50
N PHE A 9 -9.44 2.49 -12.41
CA PHE A 9 -9.24 1.80 -11.15
C PHE A 9 -10.59 1.41 -10.50
N ILE A 10 -11.52 2.35 -10.39
CA ILE A 10 -12.86 2.10 -9.82
C ILE A 10 -13.63 1.07 -10.66
N ASP A 11 -13.55 1.17 -12.00
CA ASP A 11 -14.22 0.22 -12.89
C ASP A 11 -13.62 -1.20 -12.79
N ALA A 12 -12.30 -1.32 -12.65
CA ALA A 12 -11.64 -2.61 -12.41
C ALA A 12 -12.07 -3.27 -11.08
N PHE A 13 -12.48 -2.47 -10.10
CA PHE A 13 -13.04 -2.97 -8.83
C PHE A 13 -14.50 -3.44 -8.92
N GLY A 14 -15.16 -3.24 -10.08
CA GLY A 14 -16.60 -3.51 -10.28
C GLY A 14 -17.48 -2.26 -10.10
N GLY A 15 -16.90 -1.06 -10.14
CA GLY A 15 -17.60 0.22 -10.12
C GLY A 15 -17.72 0.87 -8.73
N THR A 16 -18.34 2.06 -8.70
CA THR A 16 -18.45 2.92 -7.51
C THR A 16 -19.12 2.24 -6.34
N THR A 17 -20.18 1.47 -6.58
CA THR A 17 -20.92 0.77 -5.52
C THR A 17 -20.10 -0.36 -4.89
N ALA A 18 -19.30 -1.07 -5.69
CA ALA A 18 -18.42 -2.13 -5.19
C ALA A 18 -17.33 -1.55 -4.29
N VAL A 19 -16.67 -0.48 -4.74
CA VAL A 19 -15.65 0.24 -3.95
C VAL A 19 -16.25 0.83 -2.68
N ALA A 20 -17.45 1.42 -2.75
CA ALA A 20 -18.12 2.01 -1.60
C ALA A 20 -18.41 0.97 -0.50
N ARG A 21 -18.83 -0.25 -0.90
CA ARG A 21 -19.06 -1.37 0.01
C ARG A 21 -17.77 -1.86 0.67
N LEU A 22 -16.68 -1.98 -0.10
CA LEU A 22 -15.38 -2.40 0.43
C LEU A 22 -14.83 -1.44 1.48
N LEU A 23 -15.06 -0.14 1.29
CA LEU A 23 -14.60 0.90 2.20
C LEU A 23 -15.62 1.28 3.28
N ASN A 24 -16.82 0.67 3.25
CA ASN A 24 -17.94 0.99 4.12
C ASN A 24 -18.28 2.50 4.14
N ILE A 25 -18.34 3.12 2.95
CA ILE A 25 -18.71 4.52 2.77
C ILE A 25 -19.91 4.68 1.83
N LYS A 26 -20.48 5.88 1.76
CA LYS A 26 -21.61 6.17 0.86
C LYS A 26 -21.12 6.24 -0.59
N ALA A 27 -21.86 5.62 -1.51
CA ALA A 27 -21.52 5.58 -2.94
C ALA A 27 -21.30 6.95 -3.62
N PRO A 28 -22.03 8.04 -3.26
CA PRO A 28 -21.76 9.37 -3.80
C PRO A 28 -20.34 9.88 -3.52
N SER A 29 -19.74 9.48 -2.38
CA SER A 29 -18.35 9.85 -2.07
C SER A 29 -17.39 9.26 -3.10
N VAL A 30 -17.59 8.01 -3.52
CA VAL A 30 -16.76 7.35 -4.54
C VAL A 30 -16.99 7.93 -5.93
N HIS A 31 -18.23 8.31 -6.24
CA HIS A 31 -18.52 9.00 -7.50
C HIS A 31 -17.78 10.33 -7.60
N GLY A 32 -17.62 11.05 -6.48
CA GLY A 32 -16.85 12.29 -6.43
C GLY A 32 -15.35 12.14 -6.73
N TRP A 33 -14.79 10.92 -6.62
CA TRP A 33 -13.38 10.64 -6.97
C TRP A 33 -13.17 10.46 -8.47
N ARG A 34 -14.25 10.31 -9.24
CA ARG A 34 -14.21 10.26 -10.70
C ARG A 34 -14.05 11.68 -11.23
N GLY A 35 -12.81 12.17 -11.19
CA GLY A 35 -12.44 13.48 -11.71
C GLY A 35 -12.04 13.47 -13.18
N GLU A 36 -11.86 14.66 -13.75
CA GLU A 36 -11.22 14.86 -15.06
C GLU A 36 -9.70 14.64 -15.00
N SER A 37 -9.14 14.76 -13.81
CA SER A 37 -7.73 14.50 -13.56
C SER A 37 -7.47 13.01 -13.84
N ARG A 38 -6.64 12.77 -14.86
CA ARG A 38 -6.38 11.44 -15.43
C ARG A 38 -5.47 10.60 -14.53
N THR A 39 -5.49 10.80 -13.22
CA THR A 39 -4.56 10.16 -12.28
C THR A 39 -5.31 9.32 -11.25
N VAL A 40 -4.58 8.45 -10.55
CA VAL A 40 -5.12 7.66 -9.44
C VAL A 40 -5.19 8.47 -8.13
N TYR A 41 -4.50 9.62 -8.07
CA TYR A 41 -4.40 10.48 -6.90
C TYR A 41 -5.66 11.30 -6.60
N ASP A 42 -6.65 11.30 -7.50
CA ASP A 42 -8.00 11.82 -7.24
C ASP A 42 -8.74 11.04 -6.14
N ILE A 43 -8.29 9.81 -5.86
CA ILE A 43 -8.76 9.02 -4.73
C ILE A 43 -8.04 9.51 -3.48
N PRO A 44 -8.76 9.82 -2.38
CA PRO A 44 -8.12 10.26 -1.14
C PRO A 44 -7.11 9.24 -0.62
N GLU A 45 -5.98 9.72 -0.11
CA GLU A 45 -4.83 8.90 0.30
C GLU A 45 -5.19 7.75 1.23
N ASP A 46 -5.89 8.00 2.35
CA ASP A 46 -6.32 6.95 3.28
C ASP A 46 -7.17 5.87 2.60
N LYS A 47 -7.97 6.23 1.59
CA LYS A 47 -8.80 5.28 0.85
C LYS A 47 -7.96 4.47 -0.14
N LEU A 48 -7.00 5.11 -0.81
CA LEU A 48 -6.07 4.44 -1.71
C LEU A 48 -5.21 3.43 -0.96
N ILE A 49 -4.72 3.77 0.24
CA ILE A 49 -3.96 2.88 1.11
C ILE A 49 -4.76 1.63 1.47
N ARG A 50 -6.04 1.78 1.83
CA ARG A 50 -6.91 0.64 2.15
C ARG A 50 -7.24 -0.22 0.92
N LEU A 51 -7.41 0.39 -0.25
CA LEU A 51 -7.73 -0.33 -1.49
C LEU A 51 -6.51 -1.03 -2.09
N ALA A 52 -5.29 -0.52 -1.90
CA ALA A 52 -4.10 -1.03 -2.56
C ALA A 52 -3.80 -2.53 -2.30
N PRO A 53 -3.84 -3.04 -1.05
CA PRO A 53 -3.75 -4.48 -0.78
C PRO A 53 -4.81 -5.31 -1.50
N MET A 54 -6.04 -4.80 -1.57
CA MET A 54 -7.15 -5.50 -2.22
C MET A 54 -7.00 -5.51 -3.74
N ALA A 55 -6.47 -4.43 -4.30
CA ALA A 55 -6.16 -4.32 -5.73
C ALA A 55 -5.09 -5.34 -6.11
N GLU A 56 -4.06 -5.49 -5.28
CA GLU A 56 -2.96 -6.43 -5.51
C GLU A 56 -3.44 -7.88 -5.42
N ALA A 57 -4.25 -8.20 -4.40
CA ALA A 57 -4.87 -9.53 -4.26
C ALA A 57 -5.79 -9.90 -5.43
N ARG A 58 -6.34 -8.91 -6.13
CA ARG A 58 -7.20 -9.09 -7.32
C ARG A 58 -6.42 -8.98 -8.65
N GLY A 59 -5.11 -8.74 -8.61
CA GLY A 59 -4.29 -8.54 -9.82
C GLY A 59 -4.64 -7.26 -10.60
N ILE A 60 -5.28 -6.28 -9.97
CA ILE A 60 -5.71 -5.02 -10.62
C ILE A 60 -4.53 -4.05 -10.74
N ALA A 61 -3.78 -3.89 -9.66
CA ALA A 61 -2.59 -3.05 -9.55
C ALA A 61 -1.80 -3.45 -8.30
N THR A 62 -0.48 -3.28 -8.32
CA THR A 62 0.36 -3.48 -7.14
C THR A 62 0.39 -2.24 -6.24
N ARG A 63 0.71 -2.41 -4.97
CA ARG A 63 0.88 -1.27 -4.03
C ARG A 63 1.94 -0.28 -4.53
N LYS A 64 3.02 -0.79 -5.16
CA LYS A 64 4.11 0.01 -5.75
C LYS A 64 3.65 0.82 -6.98
N GLU A 65 2.75 0.28 -7.79
CA GLU A 65 2.18 0.99 -8.94
C GLU A 65 1.21 2.10 -8.52
N LEU A 66 0.47 1.91 -7.43
CA LEU A 66 -0.49 2.91 -6.95
C LEU A 66 0.18 4.06 -6.18
N ARG A 67 1.32 3.79 -5.54
CA ARG A 67 2.06 4.77 -4.73
C ARG A 67 3.58 4.63 -4.92
N PRO A 68 4.13 4.99 -6.09
CA PRO A 68 5.56 4.85 -6.35
C PRO A 68 6.45 5.65 -5.39
N ASP A 69 5.97 6.79 -4.89
CA ASP A 69 6.75 7.70 -4.05
C ASP A 69 6.83 7.26 -2.57
N ASP A 70 5.72 6.80 -1.96
CA ASP A 70 5.67 6.53 -0.51
C ASP A 70 5.36 5.09 -0.12
N TRP A 71 5.29 4.14 -1.06
CA TRP A 71 4.91 2.75 -0.73
C TRP A 71 5.77 2.13 0.37
N HIS A 72 7.06 2.47 0.43
CA HIS A 72 8.02 1.93 1.40
C HIS A 72 7.84 2.52 2.80
N LEU A 73 7.19 3.68 2.93
CA LEU A 73 6.85 4.28 4.23
C LEU A 73 5.60 3.63 4.84
N ILE A 74 4.67 3.20 3.99
CA ILE A 74 3.38 2.62 4.41
C ILE A 74 3.49 1.10 4.58
N TRP A 75 4.21 0.43 3.68
CA TRP A 75 4.44 -1.01 3.69
C TRP A 75 5.95 -1.31 3.64
N PRO A 76 6.70 -1.00 4.71
CA PRO A 76 8.14 -1.26 4.76
C PRO A 76 8.47 -2.75 4.60
N GLU A 77 7.54 -3.66 4.91
CA GLU A 77 7.71 -5.10 4.71
C GLU A 77 7.86 -5.53 3.24
N LEU A 78 7.44 -4.68 2.28
CA LEU A 78 7.61 -4.94 0.84
C LEU A 78 8.94 -4.45 0.29
N ALA A 79 9.70 -3.71 1.09
CA ALA A 79 11.06 -3.33 0.74
C ALA A 79 11.92 -4.59 0.82
N PRO A 80 12.91 -4.75 -0.08
CA PRO A 80 13.88 -5.81 0.08
C PRO A 80 14.51 -5.65 1.46
N GLN A 81 14.28 -6.64 2.33
CA GLN A 81 14.94 -6.71 3.63
C GLN A 81 16.42 -6.80 3.35
N GLU A 82 17.15 -5.72 3.62
CA GLU A 82 18.60 -5.79 3.69
C GLU A 82 18.89 -6.87 4.73
N ALA A 83 19.60 -7.93 4.30
CA ALA A 83 19.81 -9.11 5.12
C ALA A 83 20.22 -8.68 6.54
N PRO A 84 19.68 -9.32 7.59
CA PRO A 84 20.01 -8.92 8.95
C PRO A 84 21.53 -8.86 9.06
N ILE A 85 22.05 -7.69 9.40
CA ILE A 85 23.45 -7.53 9.82
C ILE A 85 23.71 -8.68 10.81
N PRO A 86 24.76 -9.49 10.63
CA PRO A 86 25.10 -10.49 11.62
C PRO A 86 25.29 -9.75 12.94
N VAL A 87 24.30 -9.83 13.83
CA VAL A 87 24.45 -9.36 15.19
C VAL A 87 25.48 -10.29 15.78
N GLU A 88 26.72 -9.80 15.85
CA GLU A 88 27.78 -10.46 16.58
C GLU A 88 27.26 -10.64 18.00
N THR A 89 26.86 -11.86 18.33
CA THR A 89 26.51 -12.26 19.68
C THR A 89 27.79 -12.11 20.49
N THR A 90 28.01 -10.94 21.08
CA THR A 90 29.06 -10.78 22.07
C THR A 90 28.80 -11.82 23.16
N PRO A 91 29.70 -12.78 23.38
CA PRO A 91 29.51 -13.79 24.40
C PRO A 91 29.36 -13.08 25.76
N PRO A 92 28.54 -13.63 26.69
CA PRO A 92 28.46 -13.05 28.02
C PRO A 92 29.88 -12.99 28.58
N CYS A 93 30.29 -11.82 29.08
CA CYS A 93 31.59 -11.61 29.70
C CYS A 93 31.79 -12.64 30.81
N ALA A 94 32.42 -13.76 30.46
CA ALA A 94 32.81 -14.79 31.39
C ALA A 94 34.20 -14.42 31.94
N HIS A 95 34.31 -14.55 33.26
CA HIS A 95 35.53 -14.46 34.07
C HIS A 95 36.06 -13.06 34.40
N HIS A 96 35.55 -12.51 35.49
CA HIS A 96 36.45 -11.99 36.53
C HIS A 96 36.30 -12.88 37.76
N ILE A 97 37.17 -13.88 37.88
CA ILE A 97 37.42 -14.56 39.16
C ILE A 97 38.48 -13.72 39.85
N GLU A 98 38.06 -12.91 40.82
CA GLU A 98 38.96 -12.26 41.77
C GLU A 98 39.43 -13.32 42.79
N ARG A 99 40.75 -13.45 42.93
CA ARG A 99 41.44 -14.18 44.00
C ARG A 99 41.83 -13.22 45.11
#